data_AF-A0AAP7W6R3-F1
#
_entry.id   AF-A0AAP7W6R3-F1
#
_cell.length_a   1.000
_cell.length_b   1.000
_cell.length_c   1.000
_cell.angle_alpha   90.00
_cell.angle_beta   90.00
_cell.angle_gamma   90.00
#
_symmetry.space_group_name_H-M   'P 1'
#
loop_
_entity.id
_entity.type
_entity.pdbx_description
1 polymer ?
#
loop_
_entity_poly.entity_id
_entity_poly.type
_entity_poly.pdbx_seq_one_letter_code
_entity_poly.pdbx_strand_id
1 'polypeptide(L)'
;MVHQKVKSSDKWGFIEMTNKEIRSAKNAVESSTNFKYKAKLLSTLERWEKGDFSQTVEDHNFLWEIQGGDTGKATERLSPEEEKQYVKEMKGK
;
A
#
# COMPACT_ATOMS: atom_id res chain seq x y z
N MET A 1 4.24 -3.15 1.42
CA MET A 1 3.61 -1.82 1.21
C MET A 1 2.10 -1.94 1.42
N VAL A 2 1.39 -0.88 1.82
CA VAL A 2 -0.04 -0.90 2.23
C VAL A 2 -0.33 -1.61 3.56
N HIS A 3 0.72 -2.02 4.30
CA HIS A 3 0.58 -2.71 5.58
C HIS A 3 -0.18 -1.91 6.66
N GLN A 4 -0.29 -0.58 6.48
CA GLN A 4 -1.11 0.30 7.30
C GLN A 4 -2.62 0.07 7.13
N LYS A 5 -3.08 -0.57 6.06
CA LYS A 5 -4.50 -0.74 5.74
C LYS A 5 -4.98 -2.19 5.76
N VAL A 6 -4.06 -3.16 5.88
CA VAL A 6 -4.37 -4.59 5.74
C VAL A 6 -3.78 -5.44 6.86
N LYS A 7 -4.46 -6.54 7.20
CA LYS A 7 -3.89 -7.64 7.97
C LYS A 7 -3.14 -8.57 7.04
N SER A 8 -1.93 -8.91 7.44
CA SER A 8 -1.01 -9.78 6.75
C SER A 8 -0.13 -10.44 7.81
N SER A 9 0.23 -11.72 7.61
CA SER A 9 1.04 -12.49 8.54
C SER A 9 2.45 -11.92 8.71
N ASP A 10 3.02 -11.32 7.66
CA ASP A 10 4.34 -10.71 7.66
C ASP A 10 4.30 -9.32 7.01
N LYS A 11 4.89 -8.34 7.69
CA LYS A 11 4.91 -6.93 7.25
C LYS A 11 6.35 -6.41 7.23
N TRP A 12 6.93 -6.27 6.04
CA TRP A 12 8.27 -5.69 5.85
C TRP A 12 8.21 -4.21 5.47
N GLY A 13 8.86 -3.37 6.28
CA GLY A 13 8.93 -1.92 6.09
C GLY A 13 7.62 -1.17 6.41
N PHE A 14 7.76 0.14 6.62
CA PHE A 14 6.65 1.05 6.85
C PHE A 14 6.92 2.39 6.18
N ILE A 15 5.99 2.77 5.31
CA ILE A 15 5.86 4.13 4.79
C ILE A 15 4.43 4.53 5.14
N GLU A 16 4.28 5.64 5.87
CA GLU A 16 2.97 6.14 6.24
C GLU A 16 2.23 6.59 4.97
N MET A 17 0.97 6.16 4.83
CA MET A 17 0.13 6.47 3.68
C MET A 17 -0.44 7.90 3.74
N THR A 18 0.44 8.89 3.86
CA THR A 18 0.07 10.30 3.76
C THR A 18 -0.13 10.70 2.30
N ASN A 19 -0.92 11.74 2.03
CA ASN A 19 -1.09 12.27 0.67
C ASN A 19 0.24 12.67 0.02
N LYS A 20 1.22 13.12 0.81
CA LYS A 20 2.56 13.47 0.32
C LYS A 20 3.27 12.23 -0.24
N GLU A 21 3.28 11.13 0.52
CA GLU A 21 3.94 9.89 0.10
C GLU A 21 3.22 9.23 -1.08
N ILE A 22 1.89 9.27 -1.10
CA ILE A 22 1.08 8.76 -2.22
C ILE A 22 1.40 9.54 -3.51
N ARG A 23 1.48 10.88 -3.44
CA ARG A 23 1.89 11.72 -4.58
C ARG A 23 3.31 11.43 -5.03
N SER A 24 4.24 11.27 -4.10
CA SER A 24 5.63 10.90 -4.40
C SER A 24 5.70 9.58 -5.17
N ALA A 25 4.98 8.56 -4.69
CA ALA A 25 4.89 7.27 -5.37
C ALA A 25 4.24 7.37 -6.76
N LYS A 26 3.18 8.19 -6.89
CA LYS A 26 2.53 8.46 -8.18
C LYS A 26 3.51 9.06 -9.18
N ASN A 27 4.23 10.11 -8.79
CA ASN A 27 5.23 10.75 -9.64
C ASN A 27 6.36 9.79 -10.05
N ALA A 28 6.80 8.90 -9.14
CA ALA A 28 7.79 7.87 -9.46
C ALA A 28 7.27 6.87 -10.51
N VAL A 29 6.01 6.45 -10.40
CA VAL A 29 5.38 5.57 -11.39
C VAL A 29 5.18 6.30 -12.71
N GLU A 30 4.74 7.57 -12.70
CA GLU A 30 4.56 8.39 -13.90
C GLU A 30 5.86 8.62 -14.67
N SER A 31 6.96 8.88 -13.96
CA SER A 31 8.28 9.09 -14.57
C SER A 31 8.97 7.80 -15.03
N SER A 32 8.53 6.63 -14.55
CA SER A 32 9.09 5.34 -14.97
C SER A 32 8.80 5.03 -16.45
N THR A 33 9.81 4.58 -17.17
CA THR A 33 9.69 4.07 -18.55
C THR A 33 9.62 2.53 -18.52
N ASN A 34 8.83 1.93 -19.41
CA ASN A 34 8.69 0.47 -19.57
C ASN A 34 8.22 -0.32 -18.34
N PHE A 35 7.33 0.26 -17.52
CA PHE A 35 6.78 -0.47 -16.38
C PHE A 35 5.50 -1.23 -16.76
N LYS A 36 5.57 -2.57 -16.76
CA LYS A 36 4.50 -3.49 -17.21
C LYS A 36 3.13 -3.20 -16.59
N TYR A 37 3.11 -2.76 -15.33
CA TYR A 37 1.90 -2.54 -14.54
C TYR A 37 1.56 -1.07 -14.30
N LYS A 38 2.19 -0.14 -15.03
CA LYS A 38 2.07 1.30 -14.84
C LYS A 38 0.63 1.79 -14.72
N ALA A 39 -0.24 1.42 -15.67
CA ALA A 39 -1.63 1.87 -15.68
C ALA A 39 -2.42 1.43 -14.44
N LYS A 40 -2.28 0.16 -14.01
CA LYS A 40 -2.94 -0.36 -12.80
C LYS A 40 -2.43 0.34 -11.54
N LEU A 41 -1.13 0.63 -11.47
CA LEU A 41 -0.54 1.32 -10.33
C LEU A 41 -0.94 2.78 -10.23
N LEU A 42 -0.98 3.50 -11.35
CA LEU A 42 -1.47 4.88 -11.39
C LEU A 42 -2.93 4.96 -10.95
N SER A 43 -3.80 4.09 -11.49
CA SER A 43 -5.19 4.02 -11.07
C SER A 43 -5.35 3.73 -9.57
N THR A 44 -4.47 2.89 -9.01
CA THR A 44 -4.46 2.57 -7.58
C THR A 44 -4.03 3.77 -6.73
N LEU A 45 -2.95 4.45 -7.11
CA LEU A 45 -2.44 5.64 -6.42
C LEU A 45 -3.42 6.81 -6.49
N GLU A 46 -4.16 6.95 -7.61
CA GLU A 46 -5.23 7.95 -7.75
C GLU A 46 -6.42 7.68 -6.81
N ARG A 47 -6.79 6.41 -6.58
CA ARG A 47 -7.82 6.07 -5.58
C ARG A 47 -7.34 6.43 -4.18
N TRP A 48 -6.11 6.04 -3.83
CA TRP A 48 -5.55 6.33 -2.51
C TRP A 48 -5.41 7.84 -2.26
N GLU A 49 -5.02 8.63 -3.26
CA GLU A 49 -4.93 10.09 -3.16
C GLU A 49 -6.29 10.74 -2.87
N LYS A 50 -7.38 10.14 -3.36
CA LYS A 50 -8.76 10.55 -3.06
C LYS A 50 -9.28 10.03 -1.72
N GLY A 51 -8.46 9.30 -0.97
CA GLY A 51 -8.84 8.66 0.30
C GLY A 51 -9.64 7.36 0.13
N ASP A 52 -9.75 6.83 -1.09
CA ASP A 52 -10.41 5.55 -1.34
C ASP A 52 -9.44 4.40 -1.08
N PHE A 53 -9.61 3.75 0.08
CA PHE A 53 -8.85 2.58 0.51
C PHE A 53 -9.68 1.29 0.48
N SER A 54 -10.81 1.30 -0.22
CA SER A 54 -11.77 0.19 -0.26
C SER A 54 -11.15 -1.11 -0.79
N GLN A 55 -10.20 -1.01 -1.73
CA GLN A 55 -9.56 -2.13 -2.41
C GLN A 55 -8.15 -2.46 -1.88
N THR A 56 -7.77 -1.95 -0.71
CA THR A 56 -6.40 -2.07 -0.19
C THR A 56 -5.87 -3.50 -0.04
N VAL A 57 -6.74 -4.49 0.19
CA VAL A 57 -6.35 -5.92 0.21
C VAL A 57 -5.96 -6.40 -1.18
N GLU A 58 -6.76 -6.08 -2.19
CA GLU A 58 -6.46 -6.43 -3.58
C GLU A 58 -5.23 -5.69 -4.09
N ASP A 59 -5.14 -4.38 -3.80
CA ASP A 59 -4.01 -3.54 -4.18
C ASP A 59 -2.71 -4.06 -3.52
N HIS A 60 -2.77 -4.46 -2.25
CA HIS A 60 -1.66 -5.10 -1.55
C HIS A 60 -1.26 -6.40 -2.24
N ASN A 61 -2.22 -7.30 -2.48
CA ASN A 61 -1.94 -8.62 -3.02
C ASN A 61 -1.43 -8.56 -4.46
N PHE A 62 -1.89 -7.59 -5.24
CA PHE A 62 -1.34 -7.29 -6.55
C PHE A 62 0.13 -6.87 -6.47
N LEU A 63 0.46 -5.92 -5.58
CA LEU A 63 1.84 -5.49 -5.35
C LEU A 63 2.74 -6.61 -4.84
N TRP A 64 2.20 -7.44 -3.94
CA TRP A 64 2.86 -8.61 -3.38
C TRP A 64 3.18 -9.65 -4.47
N GLU A 65 2.22 -9.95 -5.35
CA GLU A 65 2.38 -10.91 -6.44
C GLU A 65 3.43 -10.45 -7.46
N ILE A 66 3.38 -9.18 -7.89
CA ILE A 66 4.36 -8.66 -8.86
C ILE A 66 5.78 -8.55 -8.30
N GLN A 67 5.94 -8.55 -6.97
CA GLN A 67 7.23 -8.57 -6.28
C GLN A 67 7.73 -9.99 -5.98
N GLY A 68 7.00 -11.03 -6.40
CA GLY A 68 7.36 -12.43 -6.15
C GLY A 68 7.15 -12.83 -4.69
N GLY A 69 6.12 -12.30 -4.04
CA GLY A 69 5.83 -12.59 -2.63
C GLY A 69 5.62 -14.08 -2.35
N ASP A 70 6.03 -14.48 -1.14
CA ASP A 70 5.97 -15.86 -0.65
C ASP A 70 5.14 -15.93 0.66
N THR A 71 5.51 -15.11 1.65
CA THR A 71 4.73 -14.90 2.88
C THR A 71 4.13 -13.50 2.96
N GLY A 72 3.18 -13.28 3.87
CA GLY A 72 2.62 -11.95 4.10
C GLY A 72 1.55 -11.51 3.10
N LYS A 73 0.77 -12.44 2.53
CA LYS A 73 -0.43 -12.10 1.75
C LYS A 73 -1.50 -11.47 2.64
N ALA A 74 -2.18 -10.43 2.15
CA ALA A 74 -3.23 -9.76 2.88
C ALA A 74 -4.54 -10.56 2.84
N THR A 75 -5.21 -10.65 4.00
CA THR A 75 -6.49 -11.38 4.17
C THR A 75 -7.67 -10.46 4.36
N GLU A 76 -7.49 -9.37 5.09
CA GLU A 76 -8.56 -8.43 5.44
C GLU A 76 -8.02 -7.01 5.63
N ARG A 77 -8.94 -6.04 5.68
CA ARG A 77 -8.62 -4.65 5.99
C ARG A 77 -8.49 -4.48 7.50
N LEU A 78 -7.60 -3.59 7.93
CA LEU A 78 -7.55 -3.16 9.32
C LEU A 78 -8.78 -2.30 9.64
N SER A 79 -9.30 -2.44 10.86
CA SER A 79 -10.24 -1.47 11.42
C SER A 79 -9.53 -0.11 11.63
N PRO A 80 -10.30 0.99 11.76
CA PRO A 80 -9.72 2.30 12.08
C PRO A 80 -8.86 2.30 13.36
N GLU A 81 -9.25 1.51 14.37
CA GLU A 81 -8.52 1.35 15.63
C GLU A 81 -7.22 0.57 15.42
N GLU A 82 -7.27 -0.55 14.70
CA GLU A 82 -6.10 -1.36 14.36
C GLU A 82 -5.10 -0.55 13.51
N GLU A 83 -5.59 0.26 12.57
CA GLU A 83 -4.76 1.15 11.77
C GLU A 83 -4.06 2.19 12.66
N LYS A 84 -4.79 2.86 13.56
CA LYS A 84 -4.20 3.85 14.48
C LYS A 84 -3.11 3.24 15.35
N GLN A 85 -3.37 2.03 15.88
CA GLN A 85 -2.41 1.30 16.68
C GLN A 85 -1.17 0.95 15.86
N TYR A 86 -1.34 0.42 14.65
CA TYR A 86 -0.23 0.09 13.76
C TYR A 86 0.64 1.31 13.42
N VAL A 87 0.04 2.45 13.10
CA VAL A 87 0.79 3.70 12.83
C VAL A 87 1.57 4.15 14.06
N LYS A 88 0.97 4.07 15.25
CA LYS A 88 1.66 4.42 16.50
C LYS A 88 2.86 3.52 16.77
N GLU A 89 2.72 2.21 16.58
CA GLU A 89 3.80 1.24 16.76
C GLU A 89 4.95 1.47 15.78
N MET A 90 4.66 1.74 14.51
CA MET A 90 5.71 1.93 13.51
C MET A 90 6.39 3.31 13.59
N LYS A 91 5.72 4.35 14.13
CA LYS A 91 6.34 5.65 14.41
C LYS A 91 7.22 5.67 15.66
N GLY A 92 7.02 4.70 16.56
CA GLY A 92 7.81 4.56 17.79
C GLY A 92 9.07 3.70 17.64
N LYS A 93 9.31 3.13 16.45
CA LYS A 93 10.51 2.34 16.09
C LYS A 93 11.48 3.20 15.30
#